data_AF-A0A356C1F1-F1
#
_entry.id   AF-A0A356C1F1-F1
#
_cell.length_a   1.000
_cell.length_b   1.000
_cell.length_c   1.000
_cell.angle_alpha   90.00
_cell.angle_beta   90.00
_cell.angle_gamma   90.00
#
_symmetry.space_group_name_H-M   'P 1'
#
loop_
_entity.id
_entity.type
_entity.pdbx_description
1 polymer ?
#
loop_
_entity_poly.entity_id
_entity_poly.type
_entity_poly.pdbx_seq_one_letter_code
_entity_poly.pdbx_strand_id
1 'polypeptide(L)'
;MSMRIRLEDYAIHNAMEDMADQAIEQVLSEDRTACDCPDCRDDVKSQILNKVPPFYHPLISGEPRRQSIMLEDLATDLFNKIMVECYKALIRVKENPRHSDDRSELHNTTERILRLAVGEVLSNQKVHLDRDDLSRLMSGALNGLKPAYTTTHKGDAFTRASEIDTAYLAQVYSEIFKALDGLKGNDAQTS
;
A
#
# COMPACT_ATOMS: atom_id res chain seq x y z
N MET A 1 -2.65 26.57 9.89
CA MET A 1 -1.49 25.68 10.08
C MET A 1 -1.99 24.29 9.76
N SER A 2 -1.40 23.60 8.77
CA SER A 2 -1.87 22.28 8.34
C SER A 2 -1.56 21.22 9.41
N MET A 3 -2.54 20.38 9.74
CA MET A 3 -2.43 19.23 10.62
C MET A 3 -1.44 18.24 10.00
N ARG A 4 -0.41 17.88 10.76
CA ARG A 4 0.58 16.91 10.31
C ARG A 4 0.16 15.52 10.77
N ILE A 5 -0.30 14.69 9.83
CA ILE A 5 -0.61 13.27 10.07
C ILE A 5 0.68 12.44 10.04
N ARG A 6 0.95 11.70 11.11
CA ARG A 6 2.10 10.81 11.29
C ARG A 6 1.66 9.34 11.17
N LEU A 7 2.63 8.43 11.04
CA LEU A 7 2.34 7.01 10.86
C LEU A 7 1.69 6.40 12.12
N GLU A 8 2.04 6.92 13.30
CA GLU A 8 1.45 6.50 14.57
C GLU A 8 -0.01 6.95 14.77
N ASP A 9 -0.49 7.91 13.97
CA ASP A 9 -1.82 8.49 14.15
C ASP A 9 -2.93 7.60 13.53
N TYR A 10 -2.59 6.57 12.76
CA TYR A 10 -3.53 5.57 12.19
C TYR A 10 -2.90 4.19 12.12
N ALA A 11 -3.68 3.17 11.76
CA ALA A 11 -3.15 1.84 11.43
C ALA A 11 -3.97 1.15 10.35
N ILE A 12 -3.28 0.72 9.30
CA ILE A 12 -3.84 0.03 8.15
C ILE A 12 -2.95 -1.15 7.77
N HIS A 13 -3.51 -2.13 7.08
CA HIS A 13 -2.76 -3.26 6.52
C HIS A 13 -3.21 -3.49 5.08
N ASN A 14 -2.27 -3.73 4.16
CA ASN A 14 -2.58 -4.16 2.80
C ASN A 14 -2.49 -5.68 2.73
N ALA A 15 -3.62 -6.37 2.62
CA ALA A 15 -3.65 -7.83 2.57
C ALA A 15 -2.86 -8.39 1.38
N MET A 16 -2.65 -7.61 0.31
CA MET A 16 -1.82 -8.02 -0.83
C MET A 16 -0.34 -8.16 -0.48
N GLU A 17 0.13 -7.54 0.60
CA GLU A 17 1.50 -7.73 1.10
C GLU A 17 1.71 -9.18 1.57
N ASP A 18 0.76 -9.73 2.31
CA ASP A 18 0.80 -11.13 2.75
C ASP A 18 0.74 -12.09 1.55
N MET A 19 -0.09 -11.78 0.55
CA MET A 19 -0.21 -12.61 -0.65
C MET A 19 1.09 -12.59 -1.46
N ALA A 20 1.75 -11.42 -1.55
CA ALA A 20 3.04 -11.30 -2.21
C ALA A 20 4.12 -12.11 -1.48
N ASP A 21 4.13 -12.11 -0.15
CA ASP A 21 5.08 -12.91 0.64
C ASP A 21 4.90 -14.41 0.39
N GLN A 22 3.65 -14.90 0.38
CA GLN A 22 3.33 -16.30 0.06
C GLN A 22 3.76 -16.66 -1.37
N ALA A 23 3.51 -15.79 -2.34
CA ALA A 23 3.90 -16.04 -3.73
C ALA A 23 5.43 -16.07 -3.90
N ILE A 24 6.14 -15.17 -3.22
CA ILE A 24 7.61 -15.15 -3.21
C ILE A 24 8.15 -16.45 -2.63
N GLU A 25 7.62 -16.90 -1.50
CA GLU A 25 8.03 -18.16 -0.87
C GLU A 25 7.77 -19.36 -1.78
N GLN A 26 6.61 -19.42 -2.42
CA GLN A 26 6.30 -20.48 -3.37
C GLN A 26 7.29 -20.48 -4.54
N VAL A 27 7.51 -19.34 -5.21
CA VAL A 27 8.40 -19.29 -6.38
C VAL A 27 9.87 -19.57 -6.01
N LEU A 28 10.35 -19.06 -4.88
CA LEU A 28 11.71 -19.37 -4.38
C LEU A 28 11.87 -20.84 -4.00
N SER A 29 10.78 -21.54 -3.67
CA SER A 29 10.80 -22.97 -3.45
C SER A 29 11.05 -23.76 -4.74
N GLU A 30 10.59 -23.23 -5.87
CA GLU A 30 10.69 -23.81 -7.21
C GLU A 30 12.03 -23.44 -7.90
N ASP A 31 12.53 -22.21 -7.73
CA ASP A 31 13.84 -21.75 -8.25
C ASP A 31 14.83 -21.41 -7.13
N ARG A 32 15.55 -22.44 -6.66
CA ARG A 32 16.60 -22.31 -5.62
C ARG A 32 17.86 -21.57 -6.07
N THR A 33 17.96 -21.15 -7.33
CA THR A 33 19.12 -20.39 -7.83
C THR A 33 18.95 -18.88 -7.69
N ALA A 34 17.74 -18.40 -7.35
CA ALA A 34 17.50 -17.01 -6.97
C ALA A 34 17.95 -16.74 -5.52
N CYS A 35 18.30 -15.49 -5.21
CA CYS A 35 18.65 -15.08 -3.86
C CYS A 35 17.40 -14.91 -2.97
N ASP A 36 17.45 -15.44 -1.75
CA ASP A 36 16.37 -15.38 -0.75
C ASP A 36 16.68 -14.39 0.40
N CYS A 37 17.58 -13.41 0.18
CA CYS A 37 17.82 -12.40 1.21
C CYS A 37 16.65 -11.41 1.32
N PRO A 38 16.46 -10.76 2.49
CA PRO A 38 15.39 -9.77 2.68
C PRO A 38 15.35 -8.68 1.60
N ASP A 39 16.50 -8.19 1.17
CA ASP A 39 16.61 -7.15 0.13
C ASP A 39 16.02 -7.60 -1.23
N CYS A 40 16.31 -8.83 -1.63
CA CYS A 40 15.75 -9.38 -2.87
C CYS A 40 14.25 -9.63 -2.74
N ARG A 41 13.78 -10.11 -1.58
CA ARG A 41 12.35 -10.32 -1.32
C ARG A 41 11.59 -9.00 -1.39
N ASP A 42 12.10 -7.93 -0.78
CA ASP A 42 11.50 -6.59 -0.84
C ASP A 42 11.48 -6.02 -2.27
N ASP A 43 12.52 -6.28 -3.06
CA ASP A 43 12.59 -5.86 -4.47
C ASP A 43 11.59 -6.60 -5.35
N VAL A 44 11.36 -7.88 -5.08
CA VAL A 44 10.32 -8.66 -5.75
C VAL A 44 8.94 -8.18 -5.30
N LYS A 45 8.74 -8.01 -3.99
CA LYS A 45 7.48 -7.58 -3.38
C LYS A 45 7.03 -6.21 -3.88
N SER A 46 7.92 -5.22 -3.90
CA SER A 46 7.63 -3.89 -4.44
C SER A 46 7.16 -3.93 -5.90
N GLN A 47 7.78 -4.79 -6.73
CA GLN A 47 7.38 -4.96 -8.13
C GLN A 47 6.01 -5.61 -8.28
N ILE A 48 5.68 -6.61 -7.45
CA ILE A 48 4.37 -7.27 -7.46
C ILE A 48 3.28 -6.28 -7.04
N LEU A 49 3.47 -5.62 -5.89
CA LEU A 49 2.46 -4.73 -5.29
C LEU A 49 2.10 -3.55 -6.21
N ASN A 50 3.04 -3.11 -7.05
CA ASN A 50 2.80 -2.07 -8.06
C ASN A 50 2.01 -2.54 -9.30
N LYS A 51 1.66 -3.84 -9.38
CA LYS A 51 1.00 -4.47 -10.53
C LYS A 51 -0.33 -5.13 -10.18
N VAL A 52 -0.67 -5.22 -8.91
CA VAL A 52 -1.91 -5.81 -8.41
C VAL A 52 -2.82 -4.73 -7.79
N PRO A 53 -4.14 -4.92 -7.77
CA PRO A 53 -5.04 -4.01 -7.07
C PRO A 53 -4.69 -4.00 -5.57
N PRO A 54 -4.56 -2.83 -4.92
CA PRO A 54 -4.33 -2.77 -3.48
C PRO A 54 -5.57 -3.26 -2.71
N PHE A 55 -5.36 -3.84 -1.53
CA PHE A 55 -6.45 -4.23 -0.64
C PHE A 55 -6.14 -3.89 0.82
N TYR A 56 -6.24 -2.59 1.11
CA TYR A 56 -6.09 -2.02 2.44
C TYR A 56 -7.33 -2.22 3.29
N HIS A 57 -7.11 -2.48 4.57
CA HIS A 57 -8.12 -2.45 5.60
C HIS A 57 -7.61 -1.76 6.86
N PRO A 58 -8.51 -1.13 7.64
CA PRO A 58 -8.12 -0.49 8.88
C PRO A 58 -7.86 -1.53 9.98
N LEU A 59 -6.97 -1.19 10.90
CA LEU A 59 -6.69 -1.96 12.11
C LEU A 59 -7.30 -1.23 13.31
N ILE A 60 -8.58 -1.52 13.55
CA ILE A 60 -9.43 -0.86 14.54
C ILE A 60 -9.12 -1.37 15.95
N SER A 61 -9.12 -0.46 16.91
CA SER A 61 -8.83 -0.77 18.30
C SER A 61 -9.94 -1.64 18.90
N GLY A 62 -9.58 -2.80 19.46
CA GLY A 62 -10.55 -3.72 20.06
C GLY A 62 -11.24 -4.67 19.08
N GLU A 63 -11.07 -4.51 17.76
CA GLU A 63 -11.53 -5.48 16.77
C GLU A 63 -10.50 -6.61 16.58
N PRO A 64 -10.95 -7.86 16.36
CA PRO A 64 -10.04 -8.94 16.03
C PRO A 64 -9.33 -8.65 14.70
N ARG A 65 -8.03 -8.94 14.63
CA ARG A 65 -7.30 -8.87 13.36
C ARG A 65 -7.93 -9.84 12.37
N ARG A 66 -8.12 -9.37 11.14
CA ARG A 66 -8.51 -10.24 10.03
C ARG A 66 -7.46 -11.33 9.87
N GLN A 67 -7.92 -12.55 9.64
CA GLN A 67 -7.02 -13.66 9.32
C GLN A 67 -6.39 -13.40 7.95
N SER A 68 -5.12 -13.78 7.82
CA SER A 68 -4.45 -13.72 6.52
C SER A 68 -5.18 -14.67 5.56
N ILE A 69 -5.38 -14.21 4.33
CA ILE A 69 -5.99 -15.02 3.28
C ILE A 69 -4.90 -15.95 2.74
N MET A 70 -5.23 -17.20 2.44
CA MET A 70 -4.25 -18.06 1.77
C MET A 70 -4.22 -17.72 0.29
N LEU A 71 -3.02 -17.67 -0.30
CA LEU A 71 -2.84 -17.35 -1.71
C LEU A 71 -3.68 -18.27 -2.62
N GLU A 72 -3.79 -19.55 -2.26
CA GLU A 72 -4.58 -20.58 -2.94
C GLU A 72 -6.10 -20.36 -2.86
N ASP A 73 -6.59 -19.57 -1.90
CA ASP A 73 -8.02 -19.28 -1.74
C ASP A 73 -8.48 -18.07 -2.58
N LEU A 74 -7.56 -17.41 -3.28
CA LEU A 74 -7.90 -16.27 -4.14
C LEU A 74 -8.70 -16.69 -5.37
N ALA A 75 -9.47 -15.74 -5.90
CA ALA A 75 -10.04 -15.88 -7.23
C ALA A 75 -8.93 -16.17 -8.25
N THR A 76 -9.19 -17.11 -9.17
CA THR A 76 -8.17 -17.68 -10.08
C THR A 76 -7.45 -16.60 -10.90
N ASP A 77 -8.15 -15.56 -11.32
CA ASP A 77 -7.59 -14.45 -12.08
C ASP A 77 -6.59 -13.63 -11.23
N LEU A 78 -6.94 -13.34 -9.97
CA LEU A 78 -6.05 -12.62 -9.05
C LEU A 78 -4.85 -13.49 -8.64
N PHE A 79 -5.06 -14.77 -8.32
CA PHE A 79 -3.99 -15.72 -8.07
C PHE A 79 -2.98 -15.74 -9.24
N ASN A 80 -3.47 -15.96 -10.46
CA ASN A 80 -2.63 -16.02 -11.66
C ASN A 80 -1.87 -14.70 -11.88
N LYS A 81 -2.53 -13.56 -11.65
CA LYS A 81 -1.89 -12.24 -11.75
C LYS A 81 -0.72 -12.12 -10.78
N ILE A 82 -0.92 -12.46 -9.50
CA ILE A 82 0.12 -12.39 -8.47
C ILE A 82 1.30 -13.29 -8.86
N MET A 83 1.03 -14.55 -9.20
CA MET A 83 2.08 -15.51 -9.55
C MET A 83 2.88 -15.07 -10.77
N VAL A 84 2.21 -14.62 -11.85
CA VAL A 84 2.88 -14.14 -13.07
C VAL A 84 3.76 -12.93 -12.79
N GLU A 85 3.29 -11.96 -12.00
CA GLU A 85 4.10 -10.78 -11.65
C GLU A 85 5.24 -11.15 -10.70
N CYS A 86 5.05 -12.14 -9.81
CA CYS A 86 6.09 -12.67 -8.95
C CYS A 86 7.22 -13.32 -9.76
N TYR A 87 6.90 -14.20 -10.71
CA TYR A 87 7.89 -14.80 -11.62
C TYR A 87 8.69 -13.75 -12.39
N LYS A 88 8.01 -12.76 -12.98
CA LYS A 88 8.66 -11.67 -13.72
C LYS A 88 9.58 -10.85 -12.82
N ALA A 89 9.13 -10.53 -11.61
CA ALA A 89 9.90 -9.75 -10.66
C ALA A 89 11.13 -10.53 -10.17
N LEU A 90 10.97 -11.82 -9.84
CA LEU A 90 12.08 -12.68 -9.43
C LEU A 90 13.16 -12.78 -10.51
N ILE A 91 12.78 -13.00 -11.77
CA ILE A 91 13.74 -13.04 -12.90
C ILE A 91 14.55 -11.75 -12.96
N ARG A 92 13.88 -10.59 -12.92
CA ARG A 92 14.57 -9.28 -12.97
C ARG A 92 15.51 -9.05 -11.81
N VAL A 93 15.08 -9.39 -10.59
CA VAL A 93 15.90 -9.22 -9.37
C VAL A 93 17.09 -10.19 -9.38
N LYS A 94 16.88 -11.43 -9.83
CA LYS A 94 17.93 -12.44 -9.98
C LYS A 94 18.98 -12.03 -11.01
N GLU A 95 18.58 -11.41 -12.12
CA GLU A 95 19.50 -10.92 -13.16
C GLU A 95 20.34 -9.72 -12.68
N ASN A 96 19.84 -8.92 -11.74
CA ASN A 96 20.54 -7.74 -11.22
C ASN A 96 20.22 -7.48 -9.73
N PRO A 97 20.73 -8.32 -8.81
CA PRO A 97 20.44 -8.21 -7.39
C PRO A 97 21.16 -7.01 -6.76
N ARG A 98 20.49 -6.35 -5.82
CA ARG A 98 20.95 -5.08 -5.21
C ARG A 98 21.32 -5.22 -3.74
N HIS A 99 22.28 -6.10 -3.44
CA HIS A 99 22.66 -6.50 -2.06
C HIS A 99 23.52 -5.48 -1.29
N SER A 100 23.88 -4.34 -1.87
CA SER A 100 24.84 -3.40 -1.26
C SER A 100 24.61 -1.94 -1.67
N ASP A 101 23.42 -1.65 -2.18
CA ASP A 101 23.06 -0.30 -2.60
C ASP A 101 22.56 0.54 -1.42
N ASP A 102 22.65 1.86 -1.55
CA ASP A 102 21.92 2.80 -0.70
C ASP A 102 20.40 2.61 -0.93
N ARG A 103 19.74 1.99 0.05
CA ARG A 103 18.36 1.47 -0.04
C ARG A 103 17.48 2.14 1.01
N SER A 104 16.21 2.32 0.66
CA SER A 104 15.16 2.63 1.63
C SER A 104 14.49 1.34 2.06
N GLU A 105 13.93 1.33 3.26
CA GLU A 105 12.93 0.32 3.66
C GLU A 105 11.79 0.27 2.62
N LEU A 106 11.20 -0.91 2.42
CA LEU A 106 10.02 -1.07 1.58
C LEU A 106 8.88 -0.18 2.09
N HIS A 107 8.40 0.73 1.25
CA HIS A 107 7.26 1.58 1.60
C HIS A 107 6.47 1.99 0.36
N ASN A 108 5.21 2.35 0.56
CA ASN A 108 4.35 2.88 -0.49
C ASN A 108 4.39 4.42 -0.50
N THR A 109 5.02 5.03 -1.51
CA THR A 109 5.07 6.49 -1.62
C THR A 109 3.67 7.11 -1.78
N THR A 110 2.70 6.40 -2.38
CA THR A 110 1.30 6.87 -2.48
C THR A 110 0.68 7.13 -1.10
N GLU A 111 1.00 6.32 -0.09
CA GLU A 111 0.53 6.53 1.28
C GLU A 111 1.11 7.81 1.90
N ARG A 112 2.38 8.11 1.63
CA ARG A 112 3.00 9.37 2.06
C ARG A 112 2.31 10.58 1.43
N ILE A 113 2.01 10.53 0.14
CA ILE A 113 1.29 11.59 -0.58
C ILE A 113 -0.10 11.80 0.01
N LEU A 114 -0.83 10.69 0.19
CA LEU A 114 -2.16 10.72 0.78
C LEU A 114 -2.15 11.35 2.18
N ARG A 115 -1.21 10.97 3.06
CA ARG A 115 -1.10 11.56 4.40
C ARG A 115 -0.98 13.08 4.39
N LEU A 116 -0.17 13.62 3.48
CA LEU A 116 0.02 15.07 3.35
C LEU A 116 -1.28 15.75 2.91
N ALA A 117 -1.93 15.20 1.89
CA ALA A 117 -3.20 15.72 1.37
C ALA A 117 -4.34 15.61 2.41
N VAL A 118 -4.42 14.52 3.16
CA VAL A 118 -5.40 14.34 4.25
C VAL A 118 -5.20 15.39 5.34
N GLY A 119 -3.96 15.64 5.76
CA GLY A 119 -3.65 16.68 6.74
C GLY A 119 -4.14 18.07 6.30
N GLU A 120 -3.95 18.41 5.03
CA GLU A 120 -4.46 19.64 4.43
C GLU A 120 -6.00 19.67 4.42
N VAL A 121 -6.65 18.61 3.93
CA VAL A 121 -8.12 18.53 3.83
C VAL A 121 -8.79 18.64 5.20
N LEU A 122 -8.33 17.88 6.20
CA LEU A 122 -8.89 17.92 7.55
C LEU A 122 -8.73 19.30 8.20
N SER A 123 -7.60 19.96 7.97
CA SER A 123 -7.36 21.32 8.46
C SER A 123 -8.30 22.34 7.83
N ASN A 124 -8.50 22.24 6.51
CA ASN A 124 -9.36 23.15 5.76
C ASN A 124 -10.83 22.97 6.12
N GLN A 125 -11.28 21.73 6.33
CA GLN A 125 -12.65 21.44 6.75
C GLN A 125 -12.88 21.57 8.26
N LYS A 126 -11.82 21.77 9.06
CA LYS A 126 -11.87 21.78 10.54
C LYS A 126 -12.49 20.48 11.09
N VAL A 127 -12.21 19.35 10.44
CA VAL A 127 -12.66 18.03 10.85
C VAL A 127 -11.58 17.40 11.73
N HIS A 128 -11.99 16.84 12.86
CA HIS A 128 -11.13 16.03 13.71
C HIS A 128 -11.60 14.58 13.62
N LEU A 129 -10.67 13.67 13.34
CA LEU A 129 -10.91 12.23 13.32
C LEU A 129 -10.10 11.60 14.44
N ASP A 130 -10.68 10.61 15.11
CA ASP A 130 -9.90 9.75 15.99
C ASP A 130 -9.00 8.80 15.17
N ARG A 131 -8.21 7.98 15.87
CA ARG A 131 -7.28 7.04 15.24
C ARG A 131 -7.98 6.03 14.34
N ASP A 132 -9.14 5.55 14.74
CA ASP A 132 -9.84 4.45 14.07
C ASP A 132 -10.56 4.99 12.81
N ASP A 133 -11.16 6.17 12.89
CA ASP A 133 -11.74 6.87 11.73
C ASP A 133 -10.69 7.34 10.75
N LEU A 134 -9.55 7.83 11.23
CA LEU A 134 -8.41 8.15 10.37
C LEU A 134 -7.90 6.87 9.66
N SER A 135 -7.89 5.73 10.34
CA SER A 135 -7.53 4.43 9.74
C SER A 135 -8.51 4.01 8.64
N ARG A 136 -9.82 4.18 8.87
CA ARG A 136 -10.87 3.92 7.87
C ARG A 136 -10.73 4.84 6.66
N LEU A 137 -10.47 6.12 6.90
CA LEU A 137 -10.22 7.09 5.83
C LEU A 137 -9.00 6.71 4.99
N MET A 138 -7.87 6.44 5.65
CA MET A 138 -6.61 6.12 4.97
C MET A 138 -6.71 4.84 4.13
N SER A 139 -7.26 3.76 4.71
CA SER A 139 -7.46 2.50 3.98
C SER A 139 -8.48 2.62 2.84
N GLY A 140 -9.59 3.32 3.07
CA GLY A 140 -10.61 3.57 2.05
C GLY A 140 -10.07 4.35 0.86
N ALA A 141 -9.34 5.43 1.11
CA ALA A 141 -8.74 6.24 0.05
C ALA A 141 -7.62 5.49 -0.69
N LEU A 142 -6.74 4.76 0.01
CA LEU A 142 -5.65 4.00 -0.63
C LEU A 142 -6.15 2.93 -1.60
N ASN A 143 -7.31 2.32 -1.33
CA ASN A 143 -7.91 1.34 -2.23
C ASN A 143 -8.36 1.93 -3.58
N GLY A 144 -8.55 3.26 -3.66
CA GLY A 144 -8.85 3.98 -4.90
C GLY A 144 -7.62 4.50 -5.64
N LEU A 145 -6.42 4.36 -5.06
CA LEU A 145 -5.19 4.93 -5.60
C LEU A 145 -4.25 3.84 -6.12
N LYS A 146 -3.50 4.19 -7.16
CA LYS A 146 -2.46 3.30 -7.66
C LYS A 146 -1.30 3.24 -6.64
N PRO A 147 -0.89 2.05 -6.18
CA PRO A 147 0.25 1.92 -5.27
C PRO A 147 1.57 2.26 -5.98
N ALA A 148 2.53 2.76 -5.20
CA ALA A 148 3.86 3.09 -5.65
C ALA A 148 4.89 2.65 -4.58
N TYR A 149 5.02 1.34 -4.41
CA TYR A 149 6.00 0.71 -3.55
C TYR A 149 7.41 0.87 -4.12
N THR A 150 8.38 1.16 -3.25
CA THR A 150 9.79 1.25 -3.61
C THR A 150 10.69 0.87 -2.44
N THR A 151 11.92 0.47 -2.77
CA THR A 151 13.04 0.18 -1.85
C THR A 151 14.24 1.10 -2.15
N THR A 152 14.01 2.21 -2.86
CA THR A 152 15.10 3.13 -3.28
C THR A 152 14.74 4.59 -3.04
N HIS A 153 15.75 5.40 -2.66
CA HIS A 153 15.61 6.85 -2.59
C HIS A 153 15.29 7.48 -3.94
N LYS A 154 15.85 6.95 -5.04
CA LYS A 154 15.57 7.40 -6.40
C LYS A 154 14.10 7.14 -6.78
N GLY A 155 13.58 5.96 -6.49
CA GLY A 155 12.18 5.61 -6.73
C GLY A 155 11.22 6.53 -5.99
N ASP A 156 11.51 6.84 -4.72
CA ASP A 156 10.72 7.82 -3.95
C ASP A 156 10.72 9.19 -4.64
N ALA A 157 11.88 9.69 -5.08
CA ALA A 157 11.99 10.96 -5.79
C ALA A 157 11.20 10.98 -7.12
N PHE A 158 11.17 9.87 -7.87
CA PHE A 158 10.39 9.81 -9.12
C PHE A 158 8.88 9.82 -8.88
N THR A 159 8.38 9.08 -7.89
CA THR A 159 6.95 9.13 -7.55
C THR A 159 6.55 10.52 -7.05
N ARG A 160 7.43 11.21 -6.31
CA ARG A 160 7.21 12.61 -5.93
C ARG A 160 7.10 13.55 -7.12
N ALA A 161 7.84 13.30 -8.20
CA ALA A 161 7.68 14.11 -9.40
C ALA A 161 6.26 13.96 -10.01
N SER A 162 5.59 12.82 -9.80
CA SER A 162 4.19 12.65 -10.18
C SER A 162 3.22 13.50 -9.33
N GLU A 163 3.63 14.01 -8.16
CA GLU A 163 2.84 15.00 -7.39
C GLU A 163 2.66 16.32 -8.15
N ILE A 164 3.50 16.58 -9.16
CA ILE A 164 3.42 17.77 -10.02
C ILE A 164 2.31 17.61 -11.09
N ASP A 165 1.79 16.39 -11.28
CA ASP A 165 0.64 16.14 -12.15
C ASP A 165 -0.67 16.54 -11.45
N THR A 166 -1.32 17.58 -11.97
CA THR A 166 -2.58 18.10 -11.45
C THR A 166 -3.71 17.08 -11.53
N ALA A 167 -3.70 16.16 -12.51
CA ALA A 167 -4.71 15.11 -12.62
C ALA A 167 -4.56 14.08 -11.49
N TYR A 168 -3.31 13.72 -11.16
CA TYR A 168 -3.03 12.80 -10.06
C TYR A 168 -3.44 13.40 -8.71
N LEU A 169 -3.11 14.67 -8.45
CA LEU A 169 -3.57 15.36 -7.24
C LEU A 169 -5.10 15.41 -7.14
N ALA A 170 -5.79 15.71 -8.24
CA ALA A 170 -7.26 15.72 -8.26
C ALA A 170 -7.84 14.34 -7.90
N GLN A 171 -7.22 13.25 -8.37
CA GLN A 171 -7.60 11.89 -7.99
C GLN A 171 -7.38 11.63 -6.50
N VAL A 172 -6.24 12.03 -5.94
CA VAL A 172 -5.96 11.90 -4.49
C VAL A 172 -7.03 12.61 -3.67
N TYR A 173 -7.36 13.86 -3.99
CA TYR A 173 -8.43 14.59 -3.31
C TYR A 173 -9.80 13.89 -3.45
N SER A 174 -10.14 13.43 -4.66
CA SER A 174 -11.40 12.72 -4.90
C SER A 174 -11.56 11.49 -4.01
N GLU A 175 -10.52 10.67 -3.87
CA GLU A 175 -10.57 9.47 -3.01
C GLU A 175 -10.64 9.84 -1.51
N ILE A 176 -10.01 10.94 -1.08
CA ILE A 176 -10.17 11.45 0.30
C ILE A 176 -11.63 11.82 0.58
N PHE A 177 -12.27 12.60 -0.29
CA PHE A 177 -13.66 13.04 -0.09
C PHE A 177 -14.63 11.86 -0.12
N LYS A 178 -14.43 10.92 -1.05
CA LYS A 178 -15.22 9.69 -1.11
C LYS A 178 -15.09 8.85 0.17
N ALA A 179 -13.88 8.72 0.73
CA ALA A 179 -13.66 8.03 1.98
C ALA A 179 -14.32 8.75 3.17
N LEU A 180 -14.22 10.09 3.23
CA LEU A 180 -14.89 10.91 4.25
C LEU A 180 -16.42 10.76 4.22
N ASP A 181 -17.02 10.74 3.04
CA ASP A 181 -18.46 10.56 2.91
C ASP A 181 -18.92 9.15 3.32
N GLY A 182 -18.07 8.14 3.09
CA GLY A 182 -18.29 6.78 3.58
C GLY A 182 -18.32 6.67 5.11
N LEU A 183 -17.55 7.50 5.83
CA LEU A 183 -17.57 7.52 7.30
C LEU A 183 -18.91 8.04 7.85
N LYS A 184 -19.39 9.16 7.31
CA LYS A 184 -20.67 9.79 7.73
C LYS A 184 -21.87 8.86 7.56
N GLY A 185 -21.83 7.97 6.56
CA GLY A 185 -22.88 6.99 6.31
C GLY A 185 -22.97 5.88 7.36
N ASN A 186 -21.87 5.54 8.04
CA ASN A 186 -21.83 4.48 9.04
C ASN A 186 -22.34 4.95 10.43
N ASP A 187 -22.12 6.22 10.76
CA ASP A 187 -22.64 6.82 12.00
C ASP A 187 -24.18 6.86 12.04
N ALA A 188 -24.82 7.02 10.88
CA ALA A 188 -26.27 7.06 10.75
C ALA A 188 -26.96 5.68 10.88
N GLN A 189 -26.20 4.58 10.83
CA GLN A 189 -26.73 3.21 10.97
C GLN A 189 -26.50 2.60 12.35
N THR A 190 -25.77 3.30 13.23
CA THR A 190 -25.45 2.85 14.59
C THR A 190 -26.12 3.69 15.70
N SER A 191 -27.01 4.62 15.33
CA SER A 191 -27.89 5.39 16.23
C SER A 191 -29.35 4.93 16.11
#